data_AF-A0A505III8-F1
#
_entry.id   AF-A0A505III8-F1
#
_cell.length_a   1.000
_cell.length_b   1.000
_cell.length_c   1.000
_cell.angle_alpha   90.00
_cell.angle_beta   90.00
_cell.angle_gamma   90.00
#
_symmetry.space_group_name_H-M   'P 1'
#
loop_
_entity.id
_entity.type
_entity.pdbx_description
1 polymer ?
#
loop_
_entity_poly.entity_id
_entity_poly.type
_entity_poly.pdbx_seq_one_letter_code
_entity_poly.pdbx_strand_id
1 'polypeptide(L)'
;MDMMSNGPATFAPAATSGSDLHSTTSSTGPTLAATSTSSLTSLNDYSNFPLIRQGDRTYLRDPENNYPLPCDLQEIHRQTLRSLMLMRVFGGPFCNPHLTDRPPKRVLEIACGSGLWSSMSHEYFARRGHRNVSFHGIDIVSVAPDLRKKGVHWQYRRHDLRKPRLPFPDDYFDFVFIKDAGMCPASPALQASGLSEPLRVLKSGGILEIWDSDWVFRSLLPNPAPARKLASREQETADATATYTFSSATPFTRVQNKFLQDYNSWVEKAFDRRKLTALPCATIGLSFNSEVDVLENVDSRRIAIPLGELRWEREGHGKDPVGASRRQLTADQMSIRRTALLTVVQMIEGMEHILMEASGHVNNVTYPRYAETARVYYTRNFAMHIDPAHKTEWLNLVSSKGIGLILRSITIDYKFPMTYPDKVTVYHKLVHDPTSPDAPRHGFYLHAMIVSEARQRPAARVSEDLVMYDYKAIKKAELPPFVMEQFKSTWDLQEQAKKYWQERILDIETRVRTLETESWDREDAVEDTGSAKQ
;
A
#
# COMPACT_ATOMS: atom_id res chain seq x y z
N MET A 1 -51.91 0.10 30.97
CA MET A 1 -51.49 -1.25 30.54
C MET A 1 -51.55 -1.25 29.04
N ASP A 2 -50.39 -1.19 28.39
CA ASP A 2 -50.09 -1.76 27.07
C ASP A 2 -48.60 -1.52 26.82
N MET A 3 -47.82 -2.60 26.88
CA MET A 3 -46.37 -2.58 26.74
C MET A 3 -45.99 -2.66 25.27
N MET A 4 -45.24 -1.66 24.80
CA MET A 4 -44.49 -1.71 23.54
C MET A 4 -43.14 -2.41 23.77
N SER A 5 -42.89 -3.46 22.98
CA SER A 5 -41.64 -4.20 22.91
C SER A 5 -40.76 -3.64 21.78
N ASN A 6 -39.57 -3.14 22.13
CA ASN A 6 -38.51 -2.72 21.21
C ASN A 6 -37.70 -3.94 20.74
N GLY A 7 -37.70 -4.22 19.45
CA GLY A 7 -36.76 -5.16 18.80
C GLY A 7 -35.57 -4.41 18.16
N PRO A 8 -34.36 -5.00 18.09
CA PRO A 8 -33.18 -4.34 17.56
C PRO A 8 -33.16 -4.35 16.02
N ALA A 9 -32.83 -3.21 15.43
CA ALA A 9 -32.64 -3.07 13.98
C ALA A 9 -31.34 -3.76 13.55
N THR A 10 -31.45 -4.88 12.85
CA THR A 10 -30.36 -5.59 12.19
C THR A 10 -30.01 -4.87 10.87
N PHE A 11 -28.80 -4.30 10.81
CA PHE A 11 -28.20 -3.81 9.55
C PHE A 11 -27.77 -5.01 8.69
N ALA A 12 -28.48 -5.23 7.58
CA ALA A 12 -28.05 -6.14 6.53
C ALA A 12 -27.07 -5.42 5.58
N PRO A 13 -25.89 -5.98 5.28
CA PRO A 13 -25.03 -5.41 4.24
C PRO A 13 -25.63 -5.76 2.88
N ALA A 14 -26.04 -4.75 2.12
CA ALA A 14 -26.45 -4.92 0.73
C ALA A 14 -25.22 -5.34 -0.09
N ALA A 15 -25.33 -6.50 -0.75
CA ALA A 15 -24.34 -7.01 -1.69
C ALA A 15 -24.07 -5.97 -2.78
N THR A 16 -22.86 -5.40 -2.77
CA THR A 16 -22.35 -4.58 -3.86
C THR A 16 -21.88 -5.54 -4.95
N SER A 17 -22.68 -5.65 -6.02
CA SER A 17 -22.26 -6.29 -7.26
C SER A 17 -21.05 -5.51 -7.80
N GLY A 18 -19.87 -6.12 -7.70
CA GLY A 18 -18.64 -5.60 -8.29
C GLY A 18 -18.81 -5.54 -9.80
N SER A 19 -18.86 -4.33 -10.35
CA SER A 19 -18.63 -4.15 -11.77
C SER A 19 -17.13 -4.23 -11.97
N ASP A 20 -16.67 -5.40 -12.40
CA ASP A 20 -15.31 -5.60 -12.87
C ASP A 20 -15.00 -4.55 -13.94
N LEU A 21 -13.92 -3.78 -13.73
CA LEU A 21 -13.31 -2.99 -14.80
C LEU A 21 -12.76 -3.98 -15.83
N HIS A 22 -13.60 -4.35 -16.79
CA HIS A 22 -13.20 -5.10 -17.98
C HIS A 22 -12.24 -4.24 -18.80
N SER A 23 -10.95 -4.57 -18.71
CA SER A 23 -10.06 -4.41 -19.86
C SER A 23 -10.48 -5.48 -20.87
N THR A 24 -10.94 -5.05 -22.03
CA THR A 24 -11.29 -5.94 -23.15
C THR A 24 -10.02 -6.54 -23.74
N THR A 25 -9.60 -7.70 -23.24
CA THR A 25 -8.69 -8.59 -23.97
C THR A 25 -9.48 -9.32 -25.04
N SER A 26 -9.45 -8.79 -26.27
CA SER A 26 -9.93 -9.53 -27.44
C SER A 26 -8.81 -10.44 -27.94
N SER A 27 -9.00 -11.76 -27.81
CA SER A 27 -8.15 -12.79 -28.41
C SER A 27 -8.62 -13.10 -29.82
N THR A 28 -7.85 -12.69 -30.83
CA THR A 28 -7.93 -13.26 -32.18
C THR A 28 -6.53 -13.67 -32.63
N GLY A 29 -6.43 -14.85 -33.24
CA GLY A 29 -5.19 -15.49 -33.69
C GLY A 29 -4.44 -14.74 -34.79
N PRO A 30 -3.31 -15.28 -35.27
CA PRO A 30 -2.27 -14.48 -35.91
C PRO A 30 -2.62 -14.15 -37.36
N THR A 31 -2.69 -12.86 -37.67
CA THR A 31 -2.55 -12.35 -39.03
C THR A 31 -1.25 -11.53 -39.12
N LEU A 32 -0.41 -11.94 -40.07
CA LEU A 32 0.87 -11.30 -40.38
C LEU A 32 0.68 -9.90 -40.99
N ALA A 33 1.56 -9.00 -40.56
CA ALA A 33 2.01 -7.76 -41.21
C ALA A 33 1.03 -6.57 -41.33
N ALA A 34 1.24 -5.58 -40.45
CA ALA A 34 1.46 -4.18 -40.85
C ALA A 34 2.14 -3.45 -39.69
N THR A 35 3.40 -3.05 -39.87
CA THR A 35 4.15 -2.14 -38.98
C THR A 35 3.38 -0.83 -38.84
N SER A 36 2.59 -0.74 -37.78
CA SER A 36 1.76 0.43 -37.49
C SER A 36 2.54 1.36 -36.57
N THR A 37 2.82 2.57 -37.05
CA THR A 37 3.40 3.71 -36.31
C THR A 37 2.54 4.20 -35.13
N SER A 38 1.37 3.58 -34.88
CA SER A 38 0.43 3.89 -33.79
C SER A 38 0.81 3.31 -32.43
N SER A 39 1.69 2.32 -32.35
CA SER A 39 2.08 1.68 -31.09
C SER A 39 2.96 2.59 -30.22
N LEU A 40 3.84 3.40 -30.83
CA LEU A 40 4.73 4.32 -30.12
C LEU A 40 3.99 5.50 -29.47
N THR A 41 2.90 6.00 -30.07
CA THR A 41 2.07 7.05 -29.48
C THR A 41 1.30 6.56 -28.24
N SER A 42 0.95 5.27 -28.18
CA SER A 42 0.27 4.67 -27.02
C SER A 42 1.17 4.48 -25.79
N LEU A 43 2.50 4.46 -25.99
CA LEU A 43 3.47 4.31 -24.91
C LEU A 43 3.55 5.53 -23.99
N ASN A 44 3.20 6.72 -24.50
CA ASN A 44 3.27 7.99 -23.76
C ASN A 44 1.89 8.64 -23.53
N ASP A 45 0.78 7.96 -23.86
CA ASP A 45 -0.56 8.46 -23.57
C ASP A 45 -0.99 8.16 -22.12
N TYR A 46 -0.40 8.90 -21.19
CA TYR A 46 -0.76 8.85 -19.77
C TYR A 46 -2.11 9.49 -19.47
N SER A 47 -2.71 10.17 -20.44
CA SER A 47 -4.01 10.81 -20.26
C SER A 47 -5.15 9.80 -20.41
N ASN A 48 -5.12 8.94 -21.43
CA ASN A 48 -6.15 7.92 -21.63
C ASN A 48 -5.84 6.63 -20.87
N PHE A 49 -4.56 6.33 -20.64
CA PHE A 49 -4.11 5.16 -19.90
C PHE A 49 -3.23 5.57 -18.70
N PRO A 50 -3.82 6.22 -17.67
CA PRO A 50 -3.08 6.82 -16.56
C PRO A 50 -2.50 5.80 -15.56
N LEU A 51 -2.84 4.52 -15.69
CA LEU A 51 -2.54 3.49 -14.70
C LEU A 51 -1.60 2.41 -15.24
N ILE A 52 -0.73 1.89 -14.38
CA ILE A 52 0.14 0.75 -14.65
C ILE A 52 0.08 -0.22 -13.47
N ARG A 53 0.11 -1.53 -13.76
CA ARG A 53 0.22 -2.55 -12.72
C ARG A 53 1.69 -2.78 -12.37
N GLN A 54 2.02 -2.71 -11.09
CA GLN A 54 3.33 -3.07 -10.55
C GLN A 54 3.13 -4.15 -9.47
N GLY A 55 3.52 -5.39 -9.79
CA GLY A 55 3.15 -6.54 -8.97
C GLY A 55 1.63 -6.71 -8.90
N ASP A 56 1.08 -6.72 -7.68
CA ASP A 56 -0.35 -6.86 -7.43
C ASP A 56 -1.08 -5.55 -7.16
N ARG A 57 -0.39 -4.42 -7.27
CA ARG A 57 -0.94 -3.08 -7.04
C ARG A 57 -0.98 -2.29 -8.34
N THR A 58 -1.88 -1.33 -8.43
CA THR A 58 -2.01 -0.44 -9.60
C THR A 58 -1.56 0.96 -9.21
N TYR A 59 -0.65 1.58 -9.96
CA TYR A 59 -0.10 2.91 -9.69
C TYR A 59 -0.33 3.85 -10.88
N LEU A 60 -0.05 5.15 -10.69
CA LEU A 60 0.04 6.08 -11.81
C LEU A 60 1.19 5.68 -12.74
N ARG A 61 0.93 5.71 -14.05
CA ARG A 61 1.87 5.30 -15.09
C ARG A 61 2.87 6.39 -15.47
N ASP A 62 2.47 7.65 -15.31
CA ASP A 62 3.30 8.79 -15.70
C ASP A 62 4.60 8.83 -14.88
N PRO A 63 5.79 8.68 -15.50
CA PRO A 63 7.06 8.69 -14.79
C PRO A 63 7.39 10.05 -14.15
N GLU A 64 6.80 11.14 -14.63
CA GLU A 64 6.96 12.48 -14.04
C GLU A 64 5.99 12.72 -12.87
N ASN A 65 5.15 11.74 -12.53
CA ASN A 65 4.24 11.81 -11.39
C ASN A 65 4.79 10.99 -10.22
N ASN A 66 5.41 11.68 -9.26
CA ASN A 66 6.04 11.06 -8.09
C ASN A 66 5.05 10.63 -6.99
N TYR A 67 3.74 10.57 -7.26
CA TYR A 67 2.75 10.14 -6.27
C TYR A 67 3.00 8.67 -5.87
N PRO A 68 3.23 8.37 -4.58
CA PRO A 68 3.78 7.08 -4.19
C PRO A 68 2.74 6.01 -3.83
N LEU A 69 1.46 6.36 -3.72
CA LEU A 69 0.41 5.41 -3.34
C LEU A 69 -0.27 4.81 -4.58
N PRO A 70 -0.80 3.58 -4.45
CA PRO A 70 -1.57 2.95 -5.51
C PRO A 70 -2.92 3.64 -5.77
N CYS A 71 -3.61 3.22 -6.82
CA CYS A 71 -4.91 3.70 -7.27
C CYS A 71 -5.90 2.54 -7.48
N ASP A 72 -5.74 1.46 -6.72
CA ASP A 72 -6.57 0.26 -6.78
C ASP A 72 -7.66 0.23 -5.69
N LEU A 73 -8.54 -0.79 -5.76
CA LEU A 73 -9.66 -0.94 -4.83
C LEU A 73 -9.21 -1.04 -3.37
N GLN A 74 -8.07 -1.70 -3.11
CA GLN A 74 -7.53 -1.81 -1.76
C GLN A 74 -7.17 -0.44 -1.18
N GLU A 75 -6.54 0.43 -1.98
CA GLU A 75 -6.24 1.80 -1.56
C GLU A 75 -7.49 2.67 -1.39
N ILE A 76 -8.48 2.52 -2.27
CA ILE A 76 -9.77 3.22 -2.16
C ILE A 76 -10.47 2.83 -0.84
N HIS A 77 -10.44 1.56 -0.46
CA HIS A 77 -10.99 1.09 0.82
C HIS A 77 -10.22 1.66 2.02
N ARG A 78 -8.88 1.70 1.96
CA ARG A 78 -8.05 2.30 3.00
C ARG A 78 -8.40 3.77 3.20
N GLN A 79 -8.48 4.55 2.12
CA GLN A 79 -8.85 5.97 2.15
C GLN A 79 -10.29 6.19 2.64
N THR A 80 -11.19 5.28 2.33
CA THR A 80 -12.58 5.29 2.83
C THR A 80 -12.62 5.14 4.35
N LEU A 81 -11.95 4.11 4.89
CA LEU A 81 -11.87 3.89 6.33
C LEU A 81 -11.21 5.06 7.06
N ARG A 82 -10.12 5.59 6.51
CA ARG A 82 -9.43 6.78 7.02
C ARG A 82 -10.37 7.98 7.07
N SER A 83 -11.11 8.26 6.00
CA SER A 83 -12.00 9.42 5.93
C SER A 83 -13.14 9.32 6.94
N LEU A 84 -13.77 8.15 7.08
CA LEU A 84 -14.83 7.92 8.07
C LEU A 84 -14.32 8.07 9.51
N MET A 85 -13.12 7.54 9.78
CA MET A 85 -12.46 7.71 11.07
C MET A 85 -12.17 9.19 11.37
N LEU A 86 -11.62 9.94 10.41
CA LEU A 86 -11.33 11.36 10.59
C LEU A 86 -12.61 12.16 10.84
N MET A 87 -13.70 11.92 10.09
CA MET A 87 -14.99 12.57 10.35
C MET A 87 -15.52 12.27 11.76
N ARG A 88 -15.31 11.04 12.26
CA ARG A 88 -15.69 10.67 13.63
C ARG A 88 -14.86 11.41 14.68
N VAL A 89 -13.55 11.54 14.46
CA VAL A 89 -12.58 12.18 15.36
C VAL A 89 -12.71 13.71 15.35
N PHE A 90 -13.01 14.31 14.20
CA PHE A 90 -13.33 15.74 14.10
C PHE A 90 -14.78 16.04 14.50
N GLY A 91 -15.66 15.05 14.58
CA GLY A 91 -17.05 15.21 15.00
C GLY A 91 -17.99 15.69 13.89
N GLY A 92 -17.55 15.65 12.63
CA GLY A 92 -18.30 16.08 11.46
C GLY A 92 -17.46 15.99 10.18
N PRO A 93 -18.06 16.29 9.01
CA PRO A 93 -17.36 16.28 7.72
C PRO A 93 -16.45 17.50 7.50
N PHE A 94 -16.54 18.53 8.34
CA PHE A 94 -15.71 19.74 8.30
C PHE A 94 -15.57 20.30 9.71
N CYS A 95 -14.55 21.12 9.94
CA CYS A 95 -14.25 21.74 11.23
C CYS A 95 -14.91 23.12 11.38
N ASN A 96 -15.07 23.88 10.30
CA ASN A 96 -15.60 25.24 10.40
C ASN A 96 -17.07 25.25 10.88
N PRO A 97 -17.37 25.85 12.05
CA PRO A 97 -18.73 25.80 12.62
C PRO A 97 -19.75 26.59 11.78
N HIS A 98 -19.34 27.63 11.05
CA HIS A 98 -20.22 28.49 10.27
C HIS A 98 -20.97 27.74 9.18
N LEU A 99 -20.38 26.67 8.62
CA LEU A 99 -21.02 25.84 7.60
C LEU A 99 -22.27 25.13 8.14
N THR A 100 -22.39 24.95 9.46
CA THR A 100 -23.59 24.36 10.08
C THR A 100 -24.79 25.30 9.97
N ASP A 101 -24.57 26.59 10.24
CA ASP A 101 -25.64 27.61 10.27
C ASP A 101 -25.82 28.29 8.90
N ARG A 102 -24.77 28.31 8.08
CA ARG A 102 -24.70 28.93 6.76
C ARG A 102 -24.16 27.91 5.75
N PRO A 103 -25.00 26.99 5.27
CA PRO A 103 -24.57 25.97 4.31
C PRO A 103 -24.11 26.61 2.99
N PRO A 104 -23.04 26.08 2.36
CA PRO A 104 -22.54 26.59 1.09
C PRO A 104 -23.50 26.23 -0.06
N LYS A 105 -23.46 26.97 -1.18
CA LYS A 105 -24.23 26.62 -2.39
C LYS A 105 -23.37 25.79 -3.36
N ARG A 106 -22.08 26.11 -3.47
CA ARG A 106 -21.11 25.45 -4.36
C ARG A 106 -19.88 25.05 -3.58
N VAL A 107 -19.63 23.74 -3.55
CA VAL A 107 -18.48 23.12 -2.88
C VAL A 107 -17.54 22.54 -3.94
N LEU A 108 -16.24 22.75 -3.79
CA LEU A 108 -15.18 22.08 -4.53
C LEU A 108 -14.40 21.15 -3.60
N GLU A 109 -14.27 19.88 -3.98
CA GLU A 109 -13.35 18.92 -3.38
C GLU A 109 -12.15 18.69 -4.32
N ILE A 110 -10.95 19.06 -3.88
CA ILE A 110 -9.69 18.85 -4.61
C ILE A 110 -9.05 17.54 -4.13
N ALA A 111 -8.54 16.74 -5.08
CA ALA A 111 -8.07 15.37 -4.84
C ALA A 111 -9.19 14.48 -4.27
N CYS A 112 -10.35 14.53 -4.92
CA CYS A 112 -11.58 13.96 -4.37
C CYS A 112 -11.61 12.43 -4.29
N GLY A 113 -10.70 11.73 -4.97
CA GLY A 113 -10.65 10.27 -5.00
C GLY A 113 -12.01 9.66 -5.32
N SER A 114 -12.55 8.87 -4.38
CA SER A 114 -13.85 8.20 -4.52
C SER A 114 -15.07 9.12 -4.36
N GLY A 115 -14.87 10.41 -4.05
CA GLY A 115 -15.93 11.37 -3.76
C GLY A 115 -16.69 11.08 -2.45
N LEU A 116 -16.13 10.22 -1.60
CA LEU A 116 -16.77 9.82 -0.33
C LEU A 116 -17.03 11.03 0.56
N TRP A 117 -16.07 11.94 0.69
CA TRP A 117 -16.25 13.14 1.51
C TRP A 117 -17.41 14.00 1.00
N SER A 118 -17.44 14.30 -0.30
CA SER A 118 -18.57 15.02 -0.91
C SER A 118 -19.92 14.34 -0.65
N SER A 119 -19.97 13.00 -0.73
CA SER A 119 -21.19 12.23 -0.42
C SER A 119 -21.61 12.38 1.05
N MET A 120 -20.67 12.32 1.99
CA MET A 120 -20.95 12.46 3.43
C MET A 120 -21.34 13.90 3.81
N SER A 121 -20.69 14.90 3.20
CA SER A 121 -21.03 16.31 3.34
C SER A 121 -22.43 16.61 2.80
N HIS A 122 -22.79 16.06 1.64
CA HIS A 122 -24.15 16.16 1.10
C HIS A 122 -25.18 15.59 2.10
N GLU A 123 -24.95 14.39 2.63
CA GLU A 123 -25.87 13.77 3.59
C GLU A 123 -25.99 14.61 4.87
N TYR A 124 -24.89 15.16 5.36
CA TYR A 124 -24.87 16.05 6.53
C TYR A 124 -25.77 17.28 6.34
N PHE A 125 -25.69 17.94 5.19
CA PHE A 125 -26.52 19.10 4.84
C PHE A 125 -27.98 18.70 4.58
N ALA A 126 -28.20 17.61 3.85
CA ALA A 126 -29.53 17.12 3.51
C ALA A 126 -30.36 16.75 4.75
N ARG A 127 -29.74 16.12 5.77
CA ARG A 127 -30.37 15.83 7.07
C ARG A 127 -30.79 17.08 7.84
N ARG A 128 -30.20 18.23 7.53
CA ARG A 128 -30.54 19.55 8.10
C ARG A 128 -31.45 20.37 7.21
N GLY A 129 -32.03 19.77 6.17
CA GLY A 129 -32.97 20.44 5.25
C GLY A 129 -32.29 21.17 4.09
N HIS A 130 -30.96 21.10 3.95
CA HIS A 130 -30.21 21.78 2.90
C HIS A 130 -29.85 20.82 1.77
N ARG A 131 -30.77 20.65 0.81
CA ARG A 131 -30.59 19.72 -0.33
C ARG A 131 -30.01 20.36 -1.59
N ASN A 132 -29.94 21.70 -1.63
CA ASN A 132 -29.55 22.46 -2.83
C ASN A 132 -28.04 22.74 -2.92
N VAL A 133 -27.23 22.05 -2.13
CA VAL A 133 -25.75 22.17 -2.18
C VAL A 133 -25.23 21.40 -3.39
N SER A 134 -24.48 22.09 -4.26
CA SER A 134 -23.79 21.48 -5.40
C SER A 134 -22.34 21.15 -5.07
N PHE A 135 -21.90 19.96 -5.45
CA PHE A 135 -20.57 19.44 -5.20
C PHE A 135 -19.82 19.25 -6.51
N HIS A 136 -18.59 19.72 -6.54
CA HIS A 136 -17.67 19.57 -7.66
C HIS A 136 -16.43 18.83 -7.18
N GLY A 137 -16.01 17.80 -7.88
CA GLY A 137 -14.80 17.04 -7.57
C GLY A 137 -13.77 17.12 -8.69
N ILE A 138 -12.51 17.24 -8.32
CA ILE A 138 -11.39 17.04 -9.24
C ILE A 138 -10.39 16.03 -8.71
N ASP A 139 -9.90 15.18 -9.63
CA ASP A 139 -8.86 14.21 -9.35
C ASP A 139 -8.14 13.84 -10.66
N ILE A 140 -6.93 13.28 -10.57
CA ILE A 140 -6.16 12.82 -11.73
C ILE A 140 -6.76 11.54 -12.33
N VAL A 141 -7.39 10.69 -11.50
CA VAL A 141 -8.10 9.48 -11.94
C VAL A 141 -9.55 9.51 -11.49
N SER A 142 -10.45 9.13 -12.40
CA SER A 142 -11.89 9.07 -12.11
C SER A 142 -12.26 7.77 -11.40
N VAL A 143 -12.05 7.72 -10.08
CA VAL A 143 -12.46 6.57 -9.25
C VAL A 143 -13.80 6.76 -8.54
N ALA A 144 -14.32 8.00 -8.47
CA ALA A 144 -15.62 8.29 -7.88
C ALA A 144 -16.76 7.66 -8.71
N PRO A 145 -17.73 6.97 -8.08
CA PRO A 145 -18.95 6.57 -8.75
C PRO A 145 -19.79 7.80 -9.10
N ASP A 146 -20.81 7.61 -9.93
CA ASP A 146 -21.77 8.68 -10.23
C ASP A 146 -22.64 9.01 -9.01
N LEU A 147 -22.22 9.99 -8.21
CA LEU A 147 -22.91 10.41 -6.99
C LEU A 147 -24.31 11.00 -7.26
N ARG A 148 -24.64 11.36 -8.51
CA ARG A 148 -26.00 11.80 -8.88
C ARG A 148 -27.03 10.71 -8.62
N LYS A 149 -26.64 9.44 -8.77
CA LYS A 149 -27.48 8.28 -8.44
C LYS A 149 -27.83 8.19 -6.94
N LYS A 150 -27.09 8.89 -6.08
CA LYS A 150 -27.33 9.00 -4.63
C LYS A 150 -28.00 10.33 -4.23
N GLY A 151 -28.49 11.11 -5.20
CA GLY A 151 -29.15 12.39 -4.95
C GLY A 151 -28.20 13.59 -4.77
N VAL A 152 -26.89 13.39 -4.93
CA VAL A 152 -25.91 14.49 -4.87
C VAL A 152 -25.95 15.30 -6.16
N HIS A 153 -26.04 16.63 -6.08
CA HIS A 153 -25.84 17.50 -7.24
C HIS A 153 -24.34 17.56 -7.58
N TRP A 154 -23.86 16.54 -8.29
CA TRP A 154 -22.43 16.23 -8.48
C TRP A 154 -21.92 16.56 -9.88
N GLN A 155 -20.77 17.20 -9.95
CA GLN A 155 -19.99 17.42 -11.16
C GLN A 155 -18.55 16.97 -10.95
N TYR A 156 -18.03 16.10 -11.81
CA TYR A 156 -16.64 15.67 -11.75
C TYR A 156 -15.86 16.18 -12.97
N ARG A 157 -14.62 16.64 -12.74
CA ARG A 157 -13.68 16.96 -13.81
C ARG A 157 -12.34 16.29 -13.52
N ARG A 158 -11.85 15.47 -14.45
CA ARG A 158 -10.49 14.93 -14.37
C ARG A 158 -9.49 16.08 -14.52
N HIS A 159 -8.60 16.25 -13.55
CA HIS A 159 -7.61 17.31 -13.54
C HIS A 159 -6.33 16.86 -12.82
N ASP A 160 -5.19 17.19 -13.41
CA ASP A 160 -3.87 16.93 -12.86
C ASP A 160 -3.38 18.17 -12.12
N LEU A 161 -3.14 18.04 -10.80
CA LEU A 161 -2.75 19.16 -9.91
C LEU A 161 -1.33 19.68 -10.18
N ARG A 162 -0.54 19.04 -11.03
CA ARG A 162 0.71 19.60 -11.55
C ARG A 162 0.45 20.72 -12.57
N LYS A 163 -0.77 20.85 -13.10
CA LYS A 163 -1.14 21.99 -13.93
C LYS A 163 -1.33 23.23 -13.04
N PRO A 164 -0.82 24.40 -13.46
CA PRO A 164 -0.80 25.58 -12.60
C PRO A 164 -2.16 26.24 -12.38
N ARG A 165 -3.21 25.86 -13.13
CA ARG A 165 -4.53 26.50 -13.06
C ARG A 165 -5.65 25.48 -12.96
N LEU A 166 -6.47 25.62 -11.91
CA LEU A 166 -7.68 24.85 -11.70
C LEU A 166 -8.73 25.19 -12.78
N PRO A 167 -9.51 24.21 -13.27
CA PRO A 167 -10.38 24.37 -14.43
C PRO A 167 -11.73 25.01 -14.05
N PHE A 168 -11.71 26.09 -13.28
CA PHE A 168 -12.88 26.79 -12.76
C PHE A 168 -12.70 28.32 -12.82
N PRO A 169 -13.80 29.08 -12.97
CA PRO A 169 -13.77 30.54 -12.89
C PRO A 169 -13.28 31.04 -11.52
N ASP A 170 -12.80 32.27 -11.51
CA ASP A 170 -12.49 33.03 -10.30
C ASP A 170 -13.80 33.23 -9.49
N ASP A 171 -13.71 33.37 -8.17
CA ASP A 171 -14.86 33.68 -7.28
C ASP A 171 -16.09 32.75 -7.50
N TYR A 172 -15.85 31.46 -7.69
CA TYR A 172 -16.91 30.51 -8.02
C TYR A 172 -17.42 29.73 -6.80
N PHE A 173 -16.56 29.20 -5.95
CA PHE A 173 -16.96 28.32 -4.85
C PHE A 173 -17.20 29.08 -3.54
N ASP A 174 -18.17 28.62 -2.76
CA ASP A 174 -18.41 29.14 -1.41
C ASP A 174 -17.59 28.35 -0.37
N PHE A 175 -17.24 27.11 -0.70
CA PHE A 175 -16.41 26.24 0.13
C PHE A 175 -15.46 25.41 -0.73
N VAL A 176 -14.16 25.50 -0.46
CA VAL A 176 -13.12 24.67 -1.08
C VAL A 176 -12.53 23.76 -0.01
N PHE A 177 -12.51 22.46 -0.28
CA PHE A 177 -12.01 21.44 0.62
C PHE A 177 -10.89 20.64 -0.04
N ILE A 178 -9.81 20.42 0.70
CA ILE A 178 -8.64 19.65 0.26
C ILE A 178 -8.33 18.61 1.34
N LYS A 179 -8.17 17.33 0.96
CA LYS A 179 -7.86 16.28 1.92
C LYS A 179 -6.80 15.31 1.42
N ASP A 180 -5.86 14.96 2.29
CA ASP A 180 -4.76 14.00 2.07
C ASP A 180 -3.99 14.30 0.76
N ALA A 181 -3.79 15.58 0.46
CA ALA A 181 -3.12 16.04 -0.76
C ALA A 181 -1.61 16.26 -0.57
N GLY A 182 -1.07 16.11 0.65
CA GLY A 182 0.34 16.32 0.97
C GLY A 182 1.33 15.41 0.23
N MET A 183 0.85 14.32 -0.39
CA MET A 183 1.66 13.44 -1.25
C MET A 183 1.47 13.72 -2.75
N CYS A 184 0.52 14.57 -3.13
CA CYS A 184 0.28 14.93 -4.53
C CYS A 184 1.43 15.81 -5.03
N PRO A 185 2.14 15.41 -6.10
CA PRO A 185 3.08 16.31 -6.74
C PRO A 185 2.35 17.56 -7.22
N ALA A 186 2.86 18.72 -6.83
CA ALA A 186 2.35 20.02 -7.27
C ALA A 186 3.38 20.68 -8.19
N SER A 187 2.93 21.63 -9.01
CA SER A 187 3.87 22.44 -9.79
C SER A 187 4.81 23.24 -8.86
N PRO A 188 6.03 23.61 -9.28
CA PRO A 188 6.89 24.50 -8.48
C PRO A 188 6.20 25.81 -8.05
N ALA A 189 5.31 26.36 -8.89
CA ALA A 189 4.52 27.53 -8.56
C ALA A 189 3.48 27.27 -7.46
N LEU A 190 2.80 26.11 -7.49
CA LEU A 190 1.93 25.66 -6.40
C LEU A 190 2.72 25.23 -5.16
N GLN A 191 3.98 24.83 -5.28
CA GLN A 191 4.83 24.62 -4.10
C GLN A 191 5.25 25.96 -3.47
N ALA A 192 5.41 27.01 -4.27
CA ALA A 192 5.79 28.35 -3.81
C ALA A 192 4.60 29.20 -3.32
N SER A 193 3.42 29.04 -3.92
CA SER A 193 2.20 29.83 -3.65
C SER A 193 0.99 28.91 -3.52
N GLY A 194 1.07 27.92 -2.62
CA GLY A 194 0.20 26.74 -2.62
C GLY A 194 -1.28 26.95 -2.36
N LEU A 195 -1.70 28.14 -1.93
CA LEU A 195 -3.12 28.47 -1.80
C LEU A 195 -3.64 29.39 -2.92
N SER A 196 -2.78 29.91 -3.81
CA SER A 196 -3.16 30.88 -4.85
C SER A 196 -4.36 30.43 -5.69
N GLU A 197 -4.34 29.21 -6.22
CA GLU A 197 -5.44 28.68 -7.03
C GLU A 197 -6.70 28.31 -6.22
N PRO A 198 -6.61 27.59 -5.08
CA PRO A 198 -7.74 27.42 -4.18
C PRO A 198 -8.41 28.75 -3.77
N LEU A 199 -7.62 29.79 -3.48
CA LEU A 199 -8.11 31.12 -3.14
C LEU A 199 -8.71 31.84 -4.34
N ARG A 200 -8.12 31.74 -5.53
CA ARG A 200 -8.66 32.34 -6.76
C ARG A 200 -10.08 31.85 -7.06
N VAL A 201 -10.31 30.54 -6.96
CA VAL A 201 -11.62 29.95 -7.25
C VAL A 201 -12.62 30.11 -6.12
N LEU A 202 -12.16 30.47 -4.92
CA LEU A 202 -12.99 30.72 -3.74
C LEU A 202 -13.51 32.16 -3.80
N LYS A 203 -14.79 32.34 -3.51
CA LYS A 203 -15.37 33.68 -3.38
C LYS A 203 -14.81 34.40 -2.16
N SER A 204 -14.78 35.74 -2.24
CA SER A 204 -14.70 36.59 -1.05
C SER A 204 -15.74 36.18 0.01
N GLY A 205 -15.28 35.96 1.25
CA GLY A 205 -16.09 35.46 2.36
C GLY A 205 -16.37 33.94 2.34
N GLY A 206 -15.84 33.22 1.37
CA GLY A 206 -15.88 31.76 1.31
C GLY A 206 -14.92 31.10 2.31
N ILE A 207 -15.03 29.77 2.43
CA ILE A 207 -14.21 28.98 3.36
C ILE A 207 -13.24 28.10 2.57
N LEU A 208 -11.97 28.07 2.99
CA LEU A 208 -10.98 27.08 2.57
C LEU A 208 -10.63 26.19 3.77
N GLU A 209 -10.75 24.88 3.62
CA GLU A 209 -10.39 23.93 4.67
C GLU A 209 -9.51 22.80 4.12
N ILE A 210 -8.41 22.51 4.83
CA ILE A 210 -7.42 21.50 4.44
C ILE A 210 -7.25 20.47 5.56
N TRP A 211 -7.43 19.20 5.23
CA TRP A 211 -7.18 18.06 6.12
C TRP A 211 -5.96 17.28 5.65
N ASP A 212 -4.92 17.21 6.47
CA ASP A 212 -3.72 16.44 6.14
C ASP A 212 -3.08 15.81 7.39
N SER A 213 -2.04 15.00 7.20
CA SER A 213 -1.28 14.39 8.28
C SER A 213 0.19 14.37 7.97
N ASP A 214 1.01 14.54 9.01
CA ASP A 214 2.43 14.25 8.88
C ASP A 214 2.64 12.76 8.58
N TRP A 215 3.59 12.46 7.70
CA TRP A 215 3.90 11.11 7.23
C TRP A 215 4.95 10.42 8.09
N VAL A 216 5.54 11.14 9.03
CA VAL A 216 6.38 10.56 10.10
C VAL A 216 5.60 10.41 11.39
N PHE A 217 5.91 9.37 12.15
CA PHE A 217 5.31 9.12 13.45
C PHE A 217 6.14 9.72 14.58
N ARG A 218 5.47 10.40 15.51
CA ARG A 218 6.09 10.98 16.70
C ARG A 218 5.32 10.56 17.95
N SER A 219 5.96 10.66 19.11
CA SER A 219 5.34 10.35 20.40
C SER A 219 5.04 11.63 21.17
N LEU A 220 3.79 11.76 21.61
CA LEU A 220 3.43 12.75 22.62
C LEU A 220 4.13 12.40 23.93
N LEU A 221 4.51 13.43 24.68
CA LEU A 221 4.91 13.26 26.07
C LEU A 221 3.72 12.75 26.89
N PRO A 222 3.96 11.99 27.98
CA PRO A 222 2.89 11.61 28.90
C PRO A 222 2.11 12.83 29.36
N ASN A 223 0.79 12.71 29.41
CA ASN A 223 -0.14 13.78 29.81
C ASN A 223 0.07 15.10 29.05
N PRO A 224 -0.09 15.06 27.70
CA PRO A 224 0.05 16.27 26.91
C PRO A 224 -1.00 17.29 27.33
N ALA A 225 -0.59 18.55 27.52
CA ALA A 225 -1.53 19.62 27.76
C ALA A 225 -2.47 19.76 26.54
N PRO A 226 -3.79 19.92 26.74
CA PRO A 226 -4.72 20.24 25.66
C PRO A 226 -4.25 21.51 24.92
N ALA A 227 -4.65 21.66 23.65
CA ALA A 227 -4.30 22.88 22.93
C ALA A 227 -4.95 24.11 23.62
N ARG A 228 -4.30 25.27 23.50
CA ARG A 228 -4.82 26.52 24.08
C ARG A 228 -6.02 27.01 23.25
N LYS A 229 -7.06 27.52 23.93
CA LYS A 229 -8.27 28.12 23.31
C LYS A 229 -9.17 27.15 22.50
N LEU A 230 -9.15 25.84 22.76
CA LEU A 230 -10.15 24.96 22.13
C LEU A 230 -11.57 25.29 22.59
N ALA A 231 -12.52 25.19 21.67
CA ALA A 231 -13.93 25.17 22.01
C ALA A 231 -14.26 23.91 22.83
N SER A 232 -15.17 24.01 23.82
CA SER A 232 -15.54 22.89 24.70
C SER A 232 -15.93 21.64 23.91
N ARG A 233 -16.69 21.82 22.82
CA ARG A 233 -17.15 20.75 21.93
C ARG A 233 -16.02 19.95 21.27
N GLU A 234 -14.90 20.59 20.95
CA GLU A 234 -13.77 19.91 20.32
C GLU A 234 -13.05 19.01 21.33
N GLN A 235 -12.92 19.47 22.57
CA GLN A 235 -12.39 18.67 23.68
C GLN A 235 -13.33 17.52 24.03
N GLU A 236 -14.65 17.76 24.11
CA GLU A 236 -15.66 16.71 24.31
C GLU A 236 -15.58 15.63 23.21
N THR A 237 -15.36 16.02 21.96
CA THR A 237 -15.19 15.08 20.85
C THR A 237 -13.90 14.27 20.99
N ALA A 238 -12.80 14.91 21.42
CA ALA A 238 -11.53 14.22 21.66
C ALA A 238 -11.64 13.21 22.80
N ASP A 239 -12.28 13.60 23.91
CA ASP A 239 -12.55 12.72 25.06
C ASP A 239 -13.45 11.54 24.67
N ALA A 240 -14.53 11.80 23.93
CA ALA A 240 -15.44 10.76 23.45
C ALA A 240 -14.75 9.75 22.52
N THR A 241 -13.74 10.20 21.76
CA THR A 241 -12.97 9.35 20.83
C THR A 241 -11.65 8.82 21.40
N ALA A 242 -11.33 9.16 22.66
CA ALA A 242 -10.05 8.89 23.31
C ALA A 242 -8.84 9.28 22.44
N THR A 243 -8.90 10.47 21.85
CA THR A 243 -7.85 11.12 21.08
C THR A 243 -7.31 12.34 21.82
N TYR A 244 -6.14 12.84 21.39
CA TYR A 244 -5.46 13.95 22.07
C TYR A 244 -5.45 15.18 21.18
N THR A 245 -5.96 16.31 21.69
CA THR A 245 -5.81 17.60 21.04
C THR A 245 -4.42 18.17 21.33
N PHE A 246 -3.85 18.89 20.37
CA PHE A 246 -2.53 19.53 20.56
C PHE A 246 -2.40 20.80 19.72
N SER A 247 -1.37 21.61 19.99
CA SER A 247 -1.07 22.85 19.27
C SER A 247 0.21 22.72 18.44
N SER A 248 0.49 23.69 17.56
CA SER A 248 1.78 23.78 16.88
C SER A 248 2.97 23.90 17.84
N ALA A 249 2.75 24.37 19.08
CA ALA A 249 3.77 24.50 20.12
C ALA A 249 3.94 23.23 20.98
N THR A 250 3.11 22.20 20.79
CA THR A 250 3.19 20.98 21.61
C THR A 250 4.47 20.20 21.27
N PRO A 251 5.35 19.94 22.26
CA PRO A 251 6.58 19.21 22.02
C PRO A 251 6.30 17.74 21.72
N PHE A 252 7.03 17.21 20.76
CA PHE A 252 7.02 15.79 20.42
C PHE A 252 8.38 15.16 20.69
N THR A 253 8.36 13.89 21.07
CA THR A 253 9.56 13.05 21.17
C THR A 253 9.63 12.08 20.01
N ARG A 254 10.80 11.46 19.81
CA ARG A 254 10.96 10.39 18.84
C ARG A 254 10.04 9.23 19.17
N VAL A 255 9.50 8.60 18.14
CA VAL A 255 8.71 7.38 18.29
C VAL A 255 9.53 6.28 18.96
N GLN A 256 8.95 5.59 19.95
CA GLN A 256 9.66 4.56 20.72
C GLN A 256 9.74 3.21 19.99
N ASN A 257 8.79 2.94 19.08
CA ASN A 257 8.74 1.69 18.33
C ASN A 257 9.83 1.68 17.24
N LYS A 258 10.72 0.67 17.28
CA LYS A 258 11.85 0.55 16.34
C LYS A 258 11.43 0.47 14.88
N PHE A 259 10.35 -0.25 14.56
CA PHE A 259 9.83 -0.33 13.19
C PHE A 259 9.35 1.04 12.68
N LEU A 260 8.71 1.84 13.54
CA LEU A 260 8.32 3.20 13.17
C LEU A 260 9.52 4.16 13.07
N GLN A 261 10.59 3.95 13.84
CA GLN A 261 11.84 4.70 13.65
C GLN A 261 12.48 4.40 12.29
N ASP A 262 12.54 3.12 11.91
CA ASP A 262 13.09 2.70 10.63
C ASP A 262 12.21 3.21 9.47
N TYR A 263 10.89 3.07 9.60
CA TYR A 263 9.94 3.64 8.65
C TYR A 263 10.11 5.16 8.50
N ASN A 264 10.23 5.92 9.60
CA ASN A 264 10.44 7.37 9.53
C ASN A 264 11.70 7.70 8.71
N SER A 265 12.81 7.00 8.98
CA SER A 265 14.06 7.16 8.21
C SER A 265 13.88 6.86 6.72
N TRP A 266 13.15 5.79 6.39
CA TRP A 266 12.91 5.41 5.00
C TRP A 266 11.96 6.37 4.29
N VAL A 267 10.87 6.78 4.93
CA VAL A 267 9.88 7.68 4.30
C VAL A 267 10.47 9.07 4.08
N GLU A 268 11.25 9.61 5.04
CA GLU A 268 11.95 10.89 4.88
C GLU A 268 12.88 10.85 3.67
N LYS A 269 13.71 9.80 3.56
CA LYS A 269 14.62 9.61 2.43
C LYS A 269 13.89 9.38 1.11
N ALA A 270 12.80 8.60 1.11
CA ALA A 270 12.02 8.32 -0.09
C ALA A 270 11.29 9.55 -0.61
N PHE A 271 10.81 10.41 0.30
CA PHE A 271 10.09 11.65 -0.02
C PHE A 271 11.05 12.73 -0.49
N ASP A 272 12.22 12.87 0.15
CA ASP A 272 13.29 13.79 -0.29
C ASP A 272 13.69 13.53 -1.75
N ARG A 273 13.97 12.26 -2.10
CA ARG A 273 14.25 11.83 -3.49
C ARG A 273 13.14 12.19 -4.48
N ARG A 274 11.90 12.29 -4.01
CA ARG A 274 10.69 12.59 -4.80
C ARG A 274 10.28 14.06 -4.74
N LYS A 275 11.04 14.90 -4.02
CA LYS A 275 10.71 16.31 -3.75
C LYS A 275 9.35 16.48 -3.06
N LEU A 276 9.03 15.56 -2.16
CA LEU A 276 7.86 15.58 -1.29
C LEU A 276 8.29 15.89 0.15
N THR A 277 7.40 16.47 0.94
CA THR A 277 7.64 16.70 2.38
C THR A 277 7.00 15.60 3.21
N ALA A 278 7.76 15.05 4.17
CA ALA A 278 7.20 14.11 5.16
C ALA A 278 6.41 14.82 6.27
N LEU A 279 6.38 16.16 6.27
CA LEU A 279 5.74 17.02 7.27
C LEU A 279 4.80 18.07 6.62
N PRO A 280 3.78 17.66 5.85
CA PRO A 280 2.86 18.59 5.19
C PRO A 280 2.14 19.51 6.18
N CYS A 281 1.81 19.07 7.40
CA CYS A 281 1.07 19.91 8.35
C CYS A 281 1.84 21.16 8.80
N ALA A 282 3.17 21.11 8.77
CA ALA A 282 4.01 22.29 9.02
C ALA A 282 3.98 23.25 7.81
N THR A 283 4.08 22.69 6.61
CA THR A 283 4.11 23.46 5.35
C THR A 283 2.77 24.15 5.09
N ILE A 284 1.65 23.45 5.30
CA ILE A 284 0.30 24.02 5.16
C ILE A 284 0.11 25.24 6.06
N GLY A 285 0.54 25.16 7.33
CA GLY A 285 0.44 26.29 8.25
C GLY A 285 1.21 27.53 7.76
N LEU A 286 2.40 27.32 7.17
CA LEU A 286 3.17 28.41 6.56
C LEU A 286 2.45 29.01 5.35
N SER A 287 1.81 28.18 4.51
CA SER A 287 1.05 28.66 3.35
C SER A 287 -0.16 29.52 3.73
N PHE A 288 -0.83 29.23 4.85
CA PHE A 288 -1.88 30.13 5.37
C PHE A 288 -1.29 31.45 5.87
N ASN A 289 -0.14 31.41 6.56
CA ASN A 289 0.51 32.62 7.06
C ASN A 289 1.01 33.54 5.94
N SER A 290 1.44 32.99 4.80
CA SER A 290 1.86 33.80 3.65
C SER A 290 0.72 34.53 2.95
N GLU A 291 -0.52 34.09 3.17
CA GLU A 291 -1.74 34.65 2.57
C GLU A 291 -2.57 35.44 3.62
N VAL A 292 -1.93 35.89 4.70
CA VAL A 292 -2.61 36.58 5.81
C VAL A 292 -3.31 37.86 5.38
N ASP A 293 -2.83 38.53 4.32
CA ASP A 293 -3.43 39.78 3.82
C ASP A 293 -4.79 39.57 3.14
N VAL A 294 -5.09 38.34 2.69
CA VAL A 294 -6.36 37.99 2.02
C VAL A 294 -7.26 37.09 2.88
N LEU A 295 -6.77 36.63 4.03
CA LEU A 295 -7.49 35.75 4.96
C LEU A 295 -7.95 36.51 6.19
N GLU A 296 -9.26 36.58 6.41
CA GLU A 296 -9.82 37.28 7.57
C GLU A 296 -9.67 36.49 8.88
N ASN A 297 -9.93 35.18 8.84
CA ASN A 297 -9.91 34.30 10.01
C ASN A 297 -9.16 33.00 9.68
N VAL A 298 -8.10 32.72 10.44
CA VAL A 298 -7.29 31.50 10.32
C VAL A 298 -7.30 30.75 11.63
N ASP A 299 -7.67 29.47 11.59
CA ASP A 299 -7.66 28.56 12.73
C ASP A 299 -7.11 27.19 12.32
N SER A 300 -6.63 26.41 13.29
CA SER A 300 -6.03 25.10 13.07
C SER A 300 -6.39 24.15 14.21
N ARG A 301 -7.14 23.10 13.88
CA ARG A 301 -7.41 21.99 14.80
C ARG A 301 -6.46 20.82 14.54
N ARG A 302 -5.76 20.34 15.57
CA ARG A 302 -4.84 19.20 15.47
C ARG A 302 -5.19 18.12 16.49
N ILE A 303 -5.22 16.87 16.02
CA ILE A 303 -5.59 15.71 16.82
C ILE A 303 -4.55 14.60 16.59
N ALA A 304 -4.10 13.98 17.68
CA ALA A 304 -3.30 12.78 17.65
C ALA A 304 -4.17 11.57 18.00
N ILE A 305 -4.14 10.57 17.11
CA ILE A 305 -4.84 9.29 17.30
C ILE A 305 -3.79 8.25 17.70
N PRO A 306 -3.83 7.70 18.93
CA PRO A 306 -2.91 6.64 19.31
C PRO A 306 -3.12 5.38 18.46
N LEU A 307 -2.02 4.76 18.03
CA LEU A 307 -2.06 3.51 17.25
C LEU A 307 -2.20 2.24 18.13
N GLY A 308 -2.34 2.42 19.44
CA GLY A 308 -2.44 1.35 20.43
C GLY A 308 -2.76 1.90 21.82
N GLU A 309 -2.54 1.08 22.85
CA GLU A 309 -2.70 1.48 24.25
C GLU A 309 -1.43 2.14 24.80
N LEU A 310 -1.56 3.34 25.34
CA LEU A 310 -0.43 4.09 25.89
C LEU A 310 -0.15 3.64 27.33
N ARG A 311 1.11 3.72 27.77
CA ARG A 311 1.50 3.25 29.11
C ARG A 311 0.83 4.07 30.22
N TRP A 312 0.84 5.40 30.08
CA TRP A 312 0.24 6.31 31.06
C TRP A 312 -1.29 6.21 31.13
N GLU A 313 -1.96 5.71 30.09
CA GLU A 313 -3.41 5.42 30.15
C GLU A 313 -3.71 4.18 31.01
N ARG A 314 -2.75 3.25 31.15
CA ARG A 314 -2.92 2.01 31.93
C ARG A 314 -2.62 2.21 33.40
N GLU A 315 -1.66 3.07 33.71
CA GLU A 315 -1.13 3.20 35.07
C GLU A 315 -2.13 3.86 36.02
N GLY A 316 -3.07 4.69 35.53
CA GLY A 316 -4.05 5.40 36.36
C GLY A 316 -3.34 6.37 37.32
N HIS A 317 -3.79 7.62 37.40
CA HIS A 317 -3.07 8.56 38.24
C HIS A 317 -3.10 8.16 39.73
N GLY A 318 -1.92 8.09 40.32
CA GLY A 318 -1.75 8.42 41.72
C GLY A 318 -2.19 9.86 41.95
N LYS A 319 -3.20 10.03 42.82
CA LYS A 319 -3.73 11.29 43.38
C LYS A 319 -4.25 12.32 42.36
N ASP A 320 -5.33 11.98 41.66
CA ASP A 320 -6.35 12.99 41.31
C ASP A 320 -7.38 13.10 42.46
N PRO A 321 -7.85 14.30 42.85
CA PRO A 321 -8.74 14.48 44.02
C PRO A 321 -10.14 13.89 43.86
N VAL A 322 -10.46 13.29 42.71
CA VAL A 322 -11.78 12.72 42.42
C VAL A 322 -11.62 11.38 41.70
N GLY A 323 -11.21 10.35 42.45
CA GLY A 323 -11.59 8.94 42.28
C GLY A 323 -11.77 8.32 40.88
N ALA A 324 -11.06 8.76 39.84
CA ALA A 324 -11.21 8.21 38.50
C ALA A 324 -10.43 6.89 38.37
N SER A 325 -11.14 5.78 38.45
CA SER A 325 -10.62 4.43 38.20
C SER A 325 -10.05 4.29 36.79
N ARG A 326 -9.11 3.33 36.63
CA ARG A 326 -8.52 2.84 35.37
C ARG A 326 -9.53 2.92 34.21
N ARG A 327 -9.39 3.93 33.35
CA ARG A 327 -10.38 4.20 32.28
C ARG A 327 -10.11 3.27 31.09
N GLN A 328 -10.68 2.07 31.16
CA GLN A 328 -10.67 1.14 30.03
C GLN A 328 -11.34 1.79 28.82
N LEU A 329 -10.68 1.72 27.66
CA LEU A 329 -11.25 2.26 26.42
C LEU A 329 -12.56 1.55 26.07
N THR A 330 -13.54 2.30 25.60
CA THR A 330 -14.77 1.71 25.08
C THR A 330 -14.50 0.94 23.79
N ALA A 331 -15.43 0.07 23.38
CA ALA A 331 -15.33 -0.66 22.11
C ALA A 331 -15.16 0.28 20.91
N ASP A 332 -15.86 1.41 20.92
CA ASP A 332 -15.77 2.44 19.88
C ASP A 332 -14.41 3.15 19.88
N GLN A 333 -13.88 3.48 21.05
CA GLN A 333 -12.54 4.09 21.16
C GLN A 333 -11.45 3.13 20.68
N MET A 334 -11.56 1.84 21.02
CA MET A 334 -10.65 0.81 20.52
C MET A 334 -10.76 0.61 19.00
N SER A 335 -11.98 0.66 18.44
CA SER A 335 -12.19 0.51 16.99
C SER A 335 -11.57 1.67 16.20
N ILE A 336 -11.63 2.90 16.71
CA ILE A 336 -10.95 4.06 16.13
C ILE A 336 -9.43 3.83 16.07
N ARG A 337 -8.81 3.42 17.19
CA ARG A 337 -7.36 3.18 17.25
C ARG A 337 -6.92 2.02 16.35
N ARG A 338 -7.71 0.93 16.31
CA ARG A 338 -7.46 -0.20 15.39
C ARG A 338 -7.58 0.22 13.93
N THR A 339 -8.56 1.06 13.60
CA THR A 339 -8.74 1.60 12.24
C THR A 339 -7.57 2.51 11.86
N ALA A 340 -7.08 3.34 12.79
CA ALA A 340 -5.89 4.16 12.58
C ALA A 340 -4.66 3.29 12.30
N LEU A 341 -4.40 2.28 13.13
CA LEU A 341 -3.28 1.36 12.92
C LEU A 341 -3.40 0.61 11.58
N LEU A 342 -4.57 0.07 11.27
CA LEU A 342 -4.82 -0.65 10.01
C LEU A 342 -4.55 0.23 8.79
N THR A 343 -5.11 1.45 8.78
CA THR A 343 -4.95 2.37 7.65
C THR A 343 -3.53 2.91 7.51
N VAL A 344 -2.75 2.96 8.60
CA VAL A 344 -1.31 3.24 8.59
C VAL A 344 -0.54 2.05 8.00
N VAL A 345 -0.77 0.83 8.46
CA VAL A 345 -0.07 -0.37 7.94
C VAL A 345 -0.32 -0.52 6.44
N GLN A 346 -1.58 -0.42 6.00
CA GLN A 346 -1.93 -0.51 4.58
C GLN A 346 -1.31 0.61 3.73
N MET A 347 -1.09 1.80 4.30
CA MET A 347 -0.41 2.91 3.63
C MET A 347 1.08 2.60 3.44
N ILE A 348 1.73 2.08 4.49
CA ILE A 348 3.13 1.64 4.45
C ILE A 348 3.31 0.54 3.40
N GLU A 349 2.39 -0.43 3.36
CA GLU A 349 2.35 -1.48 2.32
C GLU A 349 2.15 -0.89 0.91
N GLY A 350 1.27 0.11 0.75
CA GLY A 350 1.08 0.79 -0.53
C GLY A 350 2.34 1.47 -1.05
N MET A 351 3.22 1.91 -0.14
CA MET A 351 4.51 2.55 -0.43
C MET A 351 5.70 1.59 -0.43
N GLU A 352 5.49 0.26 -0.37
CA GLU A 352 6.56 -0.73 -0.21
C GLU A 352 7.70 -0.52 -1.22
N HIS A 353 7.38 -0.24 -2.48
CA HIS A 353 8.38 -0.02 -3.54
C HIS A 353 9.34 1.15 -3.25
N ILE A 354 8.82 2.31 -2.81
CA ILE A 354 9.66 3.48 -2.50
C ILE A 354 10.44 3.29 -1.20
N LEU A 355 9.86 2.56 -0.24
CA LEU A 355 10.48 2.31 1.05
C LEU A 355 11.61 1.29 0.92
N MET A 356 11.49 0.27 0.07
CA MET A 356 12.58 -0.67 -0.26
C MET A 356 13.75 0.03 -0.95
N GLU A 357 13.46 0.99 -1.85
CA GLU A 357 14.49 1.80 -2.50
C GLU A 357 15.24 2.68 -1.49
N ALA A 358 14.53 3.21 -0.48
CA ALA A 358 15.09 4.05 0.56
C ALA A 358 15.88 3.24 1.61
N SER A 359 15.35 2.08 2.05
CA SER A 359 16.03 1.17 2.97
C SER A 359 17.32 0.60 2.37
N GLY A 360 17.38 0.49 1.04
CA GLY A 360 18.54 0.00 0.31
C GLY A 360 18.62 -1.52 0.25
N HIS A 361 17.56 -2.23 0.62
CA HIS A 361 17.44 -3.68 0.43
C HIS A 361 15.97 -4.12 0.35
N VAL A 362 15.73 -5.23 -0.34
CA VAL A 362 14.45 -5.92 -0.38
C VAL A 362 14.11 -6.45 1.01
N ASN A 363 12.85 -6.32 1.41
CA ASN A 363 12.41 -6.81 2.71
C ASN A 363 12.43 -8.35 2.74
N ASN A 364 12.84 -8.92 3.87
CA ASN A 364 12.91 -10.36 4.07
C ASN A 364 11.55 -11.05 3.82
N VAL A 365 10.43 -10.41 4.18
CA VAL A 365 9.08 -10.96 3.95
C VAL A 365 8.70 -11.08 2.47
N THR A 366 9.44 -10.45 1.57
CA THR A 366 9.22 -10.55 0.12
C THR A 366 9.75 -11.87 -0.45
N TYR A 367 10.80 -12.46 0.12
CA TYR A 367 11.39 -13.71 -0.37
C TYR A 367 10.45 -14.93 -0.28
N PRO A 368 9.69 -15.13 0.82
CA PRO A 368 8.64 -16.14 0.85
C PRO A 368 7.61 -15.96 -0.28
N ARG A 369 7.25 -14.73 -0.65
CA ARG A 369 6.31 -14.45 -1.75
C ARG A 369 6.89 -14.86 -3.10
N TYR A 370 8.19 -14.65 -3.32
CA TYR A 370 8.88 -15.14 -4.52
C TYR A 370 8.85 -16.67 -4.60
N ALA A 371 9.14 -17.35 -3.49
CA ALA A 371 9.11 -18.81 -3.41
C ALA A 371 7.69 -19.36 -3.65
N GLU A 372 6.68 -18.80 -2.98
CA GLU A 372 5.27 -19.17 -3.16
C GLU A 372 4.79 -18.96 -4.60
N THR A 373 5.07 -17.80 -5.19
CA THR A 373 4.71 -17.49 -6.58
C THR A 373 5.32 -18.53 -7.52
N ALA A 374 6.60 -18.81 -7.37
CA ALA A 374 7.28 -19.78 -8.22
C ALA A 374 6.81 -21.23 -7.97
N ARG A 375 6.41 -21.61 -6.75
CA ARG A 375 5.76 -22.90 -6.48
C ARG A 375 4.39 -23.01 -7.16
N VAL A 376 3.60 -21.94 -7.17
CA VAL A 376 2.33 -21.91 -7.91
C VAL A 376 2.58 -22.08 -9.41
N TYR A 377 3.58 -21.40 -9.97
CA TYR A 377 3.98 -21.60 -11.36
C TYR A 377 4.51 -23.01 -11.64
N TYR A 378 5.26 -23.60 -10.70
CA TYR A 378 5.73 -24.99 -10.79
C TYR A 378 4.55 -25.94 -10.98
N THR A 379 3.52 -25.87 -10.12
CA THR A 379 2.30 -26.67 -10.25
C THR A 379 1.52 -26.37 -11.53
N ARG A 380 1.38 -25.09 -11.92
CA ARG A 380 0.69 -24.69 -13.15
C ARG A 380 1.41 -25.20 -14.41
N ASN A 381 2.73 -25.22 -14.42
CA ASN A 381 3.50 -25.71 -15.57
C ASN A 381 3.28 -27.21 -15.79
N PHE A 382 3.14 -28.01 -14.72
CA PHE A 382 2.67 -29.39 -14.87
C PHE A 382 1.31 -29.43 -15.55
N ALA A 383 0.34 -28.67 -15.03
CA ALA A 383 -1.03 -28.63 -15.57
C ALA A 383 -1.09 -28.24 -17.05
N MET A 384 -0.22 -27.34 -17.50
CA MET A 384 -0.32 -26.72 -18.82
C MET A 384 0.57 -27.39 -19.87
N HIS A 385 1.72 -27.95 -19.46
CA HIS A 385 2.77 -28.33 -20.40
C HIS A 385 3.28 -29.76 -20.24
N ILE A 386 3.18 -30.36 -19.04
CA ILE A 386 3.77 -31.68 -18.76
C ILE A 386 2.69 -32.75 -18.67
N ASP A 387 1.60 -32.48 -17.96
CA ASP A 387 0.47 -33.37 -17.78
C ASP A 387 -0.87 -32.64 -18.02
N PRO A 388 -1.18 -32.28 -19.29
CA PRO A 388 -2.44 -31.61 -19.62
C PRO A 388 -3.68 -32.47 -19.38
N ALA A 389 -3.53 -33.80 -19.32
CA ALA A 389 -4.63 -34.73 -19.07
C ALA A 389 -5.23 -34.52 -17.68
N HIS A 390 -4.42 -34.18 -16.68
CA HIS A 390 -4.85 -33.87 -15.31
C HIS A 390 -4.79 -32.37 -14.99
N LYS A 391 -4.97 -31.51 -16.01
CA LYS A 391 -4.84 -30.06 -15.86
C LYS A 391 -5.69 -29.50 -14.72
N THR A 392 -6.94 -29.93 -14.61
CA THR A 392 -7.86 -29.41 -13.59
C THR A 392 -7.41 -29.78 -12.18
N GLU A 393 -6.94 -31.02 -12.01
CA GLU A 393 -6.44 -31.58 -10.77
C GLU A 393 -5.16 -30.89 -10.33
N TRP A 394 -4.21 -30.66 -11.24
CA TRP A 394 -3.02 -29.86 -10.96
C TRP A 394 -3.35 -28.42 -10.55
N LEU A 395 -4.27 -27.74 -11.26
CA LEU A 395 -4.69 -26.39 -10.88
C LEU A 395 -5.41 -26.38 -9.52
N ASN A 396 -6.13 -27.45 -9.19
CA ASN A 396 -6.78 -27.59 -7.89
C ASN A 396 -5.77 -27.72 -6.74
N LEU A 397 -4.57 -28.28 -6.97
CA LEU A 397 -3.55 -28.44 -5.93
C LEU A 397 -3.11 -27.12 -5.30
N VAL A 398 -3.18 -26.01 -6.04
CA VAL A 398 -2.85 -24.65 -5.57
C VAL A 398 -4.11 -23.82 -5.31
N SER A 399 -5.23 -24.50 -5.08
CA SER A 399 -6.51 -23.91 -4.72
C SER A 399 -7.06 -24.56 -3.43
N SER A 400 -8.20 -24.08 -2.95
CA SER A 400 -8.94 -24.70 -1.84
C SER A 400 -9.94 -25.78 -2.27
N LYS A 401 -9.89 -26.26 -3.53
CA LYS A 401 -10.87 -27.21 -4.08
C LYS A 401 -10.32 -28.64 -4.09
N GLY A 402 -10.85 -29.51 -3.23
CA GLY A 402 -10.50 -30.94 -3.23
C GLY A 402 -9.17 -31.20 -2.50
N ILE A 403 -8.22 -31.84 -3.18
CA ILE A 403 -6.86 -32.06 -2.63
C ILE A 403 -6.00 -30.84 -2.99
N GLY A 404 -5.36 -30.24 -1.99
CA GLY A 404 -4.48 -29.09 -2.17
C GLY A 404 -3.19 -29.16 -1.34
N LEU A 405 -2.28 -28.24 -1.64
CA LEU A 405 -0.98 -28.10 -1.01
C LEU A 405 -1.06 -27.13 0.16
N ILE A 406 -0.51 -27.56 1.31
CA ILE A 406 -0.29 -26.70 2.47
C ILE A 406 1.22 -26.61 2.73
N LEU A 407 1.74 -25.40 2.82
CA LEU A 407 3.10 -25.14 3.29
C LEU A 407 3.14 -25.34 4.81
N ARG A 408 3.75 -26.44 5.27
CA ARG A 408 3.91 -26.76 6.69
C ARG A 408 5.03 -25.97 7.34
N SER A 409 6.16 -25.81 6.64
CA SER A 409 7.26 -24.97 7.09
C SER A 409 8.06 -24.42 5.91
N ILE A 410 8.72 -23.28 6.13
CA ILE A 410 9.63 -22.65 5.19
C ILE A 410 10.86 -22.13 5.96
N THR A 411 12.04 -22.40 5.44
CA THR A 411 13.30 -21.86 5.94
C THR A 411 14.00 -21.12 4.81
N ILE A 412 14.50 -19.91 5.07
CA ILE A 412 15.14 -19.07 4.06
C ILE A 412 16.54 -18.66 4.54
N ASP A 413 17.55 -19.10 3.80
CA ASP A 413 18.92 -18.66 3.98
C ASP A 413 19.24 -17.49 3.06
N TYR A 414 19.24 -16.27 3.59
CA TYR A 414 19.64 -15.07 2.87
C TYR A 414 21.16 -15.07 2.63
N LYS A 415 21.59 -14.88 1.39
CA LYS A 415 23.01 -14.92 1.00
C LYS A 415 23.62 -13.54 0.86
N PHE A 416 22.83 -12.54 0.48
CA PHE A 416 23.21 -11.12 0.50
C PHE A 416 21.94 -10.24 0.48
N PRO A 417 22.01 -8.97 0.96
CA PRO A 417 20.89 -8.05 0.88
C PRO A 417 20.68 -7.58 -0.56
N MET A 418 19.76 -8.21 -1.29
CA MET A 418 19.35 -7.79 -2.63
C MET A 418 18.70 -6.40 -2.59
N THR A 419 18.91 -5.57 -3.62
CA THR A 419 18.40 -4.19 -3.68
C THR A 419 17.29 -4.07 -4.71
N TYR A 420 16.32 -3.16 -4.50
CA TYR A 420 15.31 -2.82 -5.50
C TYR A 420 15.79 -1.65 -6.40
N PRO A 421 15.48 -1.65 -7.71
CA PRO A 421 14.82 -2.71 -8.48
C PRO A 421 15.79 -3.84 -8.86
N ASP A 422 15.25 -5.06 -8.98
CA ASP A 422 15.96 -6.23 -9.52
C ASP A 422 14.95 -7.13 -10.26
N LYS A 423 15.44 -7.98 -11.15
CA LYS A 423 14.69 -9.10 -11.71
C LYS A 423 15.11 -10.37 -10.98
N VAL A 424 14.12 -11.15 -10.56
CA VAL A 424 14.35 -12.33 -9.74
C VAL A 424 13.86 -13.56 -10.50
N THR A 425 14.74 -14.54 -10.65
CA THR A 425 14.39 -15.86 -11.16
C THR A 425 14.45 -16.88 -10.02
N VAL A 426 13.44 -17.73 -9.91
CA VAL A 426 13.33 -18.73 -8.83
C VAL A 426 13.26 -20.13 -9.42
N TYR A 427 14.18 -20.99 -9.02
CA TYR A 427 14.23 -22.39 -9.45
C TYR A 427 13.81 -23.30 -8.31
N HIS A 428 12.86 -24.21 -8.56
CA HIS A 428 12.47 -25.25 -7.60
C HIS A 428 13.02 -26.61 -8.02
N LYS A 429 13.33 -27.45 -7.03
CA LYS A 429 13.65 -28.85 -7.23
C LYS A 429 13.04 -29.73 -6.14
N LEU A 430 12.76 -30.99 -6.48
CA LEU A 430 12.50 -32.04 -5.51
C LEU A 430 13.77 -32.33 -4.69
N VAL A 431 13.62 -32.60 -3.40
CA VAL A 431 14.76 -32.86 -2.49
C VAL A 431 15.12 -34.34 -2.42
N HIS A 432 14.15 -35.24 -2.55
CA HIS A 432 14.35 -36.68 -2.47
C HIS A 432 13.59 -37.40 -3.59
N ASP A 433 14.02 -38.63 -3.89
CA ASP A 433 13.27 -39.57 -4.70
C ASP A 433 11.88 -39.79 -4.05
N PRO A 434 10.78 -39.50 -4.77
CA PRO A 434 9.43 -39.66 -4.22
C PRO A 434 9.05 -41.11 -3.90
N THR A 435 9.83 -42.09 -4.38
CA THR A 435 9.66 -43.52 -4.08
C THR A 435 10.52 -44.04 -2.93
N SER A 436 11.45 -43.22 -2.42
CA SER A 436 12.31 -43.61 -1.32
C SER A 436 11.49 -43.94 -0.06
N PRO A 437 11.87 -44.96 0.73
CA PRO A 437 11.25 -45.23 2.03
C PRO A 437 11.28 -44.03 2.99
N ASP A 438 12.28 -43.15 2.84
CA ASP A 438 12.45 -41.94 3.64
C ASP A 438 11.59 -40.76 3.14
N ALA A 439 10.90 -40.91 2.02
CA ALA A 439 10.02 -39.88 1.49
C ALA A 439 8.77 -39.70 2.38
N PRO A 440 8.33 -38.46 2.64
CA PRO A 440 7.17 -38.20 3.46
C PRO A 440 5.89 -38.75 2.81
N ARG A 441 5.16 -39.63 3.51
CA ARG A 441 3.94 -40.29 2.97
C ARG A 441 2.83 -39.33 2.50
N HIS A 442 2.70 -38.18 3.17
CA HIS A 442 1.61 -37.23 2.94
C HIS A 442 2.08 -35.89 2.40
N GLY A 443 3.26 -35.84 1.79
CA GLY A 443 3.89 -34.58 1.43
C GLY A 443 5.15 -34.76 0.61
N PHE A 444 5.88 -33.68 0.44
CA PHE A 444 7.18 -33.68 -0.22
C PHE A 444 7.94 -32.41 0.18
N TYR A 445 9.25 -32.43 -0.07
CA TYR A 445 10.11 -31.29 0.18
C TYR A 445 10.52 -30.68 -1.15
N LEU A 446 10.47 -29.35 -1.21
CA LEU A 446 11.09 -28.58 -2.29
C LEU A 446 12.25 -27.77 -1.74
N HIS A 447 13.33 -27.70 -2.51
CA HIS A 447 14.32 -26.65 -2.36
C HIS A 447 14.12 -25.63 -3.48
N ALA A 448 14.11 -24.34 -3.12
CA ALA A 448 14.12 -23.25 -4.08
C ALA A 448 15.43 -22.47 -4.02
N MET A 449 15.87 -21.96 -5.16
CA MET A 449 16.96 -21.01 -5.28
C MET A 449 16.42 -19.73 -5.88
N ILE A 450 16.52 -18.64 -5.13
CA ILE A 450 16.15 -17.29 -5.57
C ILE A 450 17.42 -16.63 -6.10
N VAL A 451 17.45 -16.32 -7.39
CA VAL A 451 18.61 -15.74 -8.09
C VAL A 451 18.31 -14.29 -8.42
N SER A 452 19.23 -13.40 -8.06
CA SER A 452 19.25 -12.02 -8.53
C SER A 452 19.83 -11.99 -9.93
N GLU A 453 19.09 -11.47 -10.90
CA GLU A 453 19.61 -11.27 -12.25
C GLU A 453 20.57 -10.09 -12.31
N ALA A 454 20.37 -9.04 -11.52
CA ALA A 454 21.33 -7.92 -11.49
C ALA A 454 22.72 -8.35 -10.97
N ARG A 455 22.78 -9.30 -10.03
CA ARG A 455 24.04 -9.80 -9.45
C ARG A 455 24.50 -11.12 -10.04
N GLN A 456 23.69 -11.76 -10.90
CA GLN A 456 23.96 -13.08 -11.49
C GLN A 456 24.39 -14.13 -10.46
N ARG A 457 23.78 -14.12 -9.27
CA ARG A 457 24.08 -15.09 -8.19
C ARG A 457 22.89 -15.36 -7.27
N PRO A 458 22.89 -16.49 -6.53
CA PRO A 458 21.84 -16.78 -5.57
C PRO A 458 21.75 -15.72 -4.47
N ALA A 459 20.57 -15.11 -4.32
CA ALA A 459 20.23 -14.17 -3.26
C ALA A 459 19.69 -14.88 -2.02
N ALA A 460 18.95 -15.97 -2.20
CA ALA A 460 18.53 -16.82 -1.10
C ALA A 460 18.39 -18.29 -1.51
N ARG A 461 18.51 -19.18 -0.54
CA ARG A 461 18.10 -20.59 -0.66
C ARG A 461 16.89 -20.81 0.24
N VAL A 462 15.93 -21.57 -0.24
CA VAL A 462 14.66 -21.83 0.45
C VAL A 462 14.48 -23.32 0.59
N SER A 463 14.09 -23.77 1.77
CA SER A 463 13.66 -25.14 2.03
C SER A 463 12.19 -25.12 2.43
N GLU A 464 11.37 -25.87 1.71
CA GLU A 464 9.92 -25.92 1.87
C GLU A 464 9.47 -27.34 2.21
N ASP A 465 8.63 -27.44 3.23
CA ASP A 465 7.96 -28.67 3.62
C ASP A 465 6.48 -28.56 3.26
N LEU A 466 6.05 -29.35 2.27
CA LEU A 466 4.72 -29.31 1.70
C LEU A 466 3.94 -30.56 2.07
N VAL A 467 2.67 -30.38 2.41
CA VAL A 467 1.75 -31.45 2.81
C VAL A 467 0.53 -31.44 1.89
N MET A 468 0.12 -32.62 1.44
CA MET A 468 -1.14 -32.80 0.71
C MET A 468 -2.29 -32.86 1.71
N TYR A 469 -3.33 -32.07 1.45
CA TYR A 469 -4.50 -31.98 2.32
C TYR A 469 -5.78 -32.10 1.51
N ASP A 470 -6.68 -33.00 1.92
CA ASP A 470 -8.01 -33.10 1.36
C ASP A 470 -8.94 -32.17 2.12
N TYR A 471 -9.31 -31.05 1.48
CA TYR A 471 -10.21 -30.04 2.05
C TYR A 471 -11.65 -30.50 2.21
N LYS A 472 -12.07 -31.57 1.51
CA LYS A 472 -13.41 -32.15 1.69
C LYS A 472 -13.44 -33.12 2.87
N ALA A 473 -12.41 -33.96 2.98
CA ALA A 473 -12.31 -34.93 4.06
C ALA A 473 -11.65 -34.35 5.34
N ILE A 474 -11.13 -33.12 5.28
CA ILE A 474 -10.49 -32.41 6.39
C ILE A 474 -9.36 -33.25 7.01
N LYS A 475 -8.53 -33.86 6.15
CA LYS A 475 -7.42 -34.73 6.57
C LYS A 475 -6.25 -34.66 5.61
N LYS A 476 -5.06 -35.08 6.09
CA LYS A 476 -3.90 -35.28 5.24
C LYS A 476 -4.20 -36.34 4.17
N ALA A 477 -3.73 -36.11 2.96
CA ALA A 477 -3.85 -37.02 1.84
C ALA A 477 -2.47 -37.58 1.46
N GLU A 478 -2.46 -38.74 0.82
CA GLU A 478 -1.25 -39.21 0.11
C GLU A 478 -1.09 -38.42 -1.20
N LEU A 479 0.09 -38.51 -1.81
CA LEU A 479 0.31 -37.92 -3.13
C LEU A 479 -0.62 -38.60 -4.16
N PRO A 480 -1.41 -37.83 -4.93
CA PRO A 480 -2.22 -38.40 -5.99
C PRO A 480 -1.35 -39.17 -6.99
N PRO A 481 -1.84 -40.27 -7.59
CA PRO A 481 -1.04 -41.09 -8.52
C PRO A 481 -0.44 -40.30 -9.69
N PHE A 482 -1.20 -39.37 -10.27
CA PHE A 482 -0.71 -38.51 -11.37
C PHE A 482 0.45 -37.60 -10.93
N VAL A 483 0.41 -37.06 -9.70
CA VAL A 483 1.51 -36.26 -9.12
C VAL A 483 2.74 -37.13 -8.90
N MET A 484 2.53 -38.31 -8.31
CA MET A 484 3.59 -39.27 -8.03
C MET A 484 4.34 -39.68 -9.31
N GLU A 485 3.60 -39.97 -10.39
CA GLU A 485 4.19 -40.31 -11.69
C GLU A 485 5.06 -39.17 -12.25
N GLN A 486 4.53 -37.94 -12.26
CA GLN A 486 5.28 -36.79 -12.75
C GLN A 486 6.50 -36.45 -11.86
N PHE A 487 6.40 -36.67 -10.55
CA PHE A 487 7.52 -36.44 -9.64
C PHE A 487 8.64 -37.46 -9.83
N LYS A 488 8.34 -38.73 -10.14
CA LYS A 488 9.37 -39.73 -10.50
C LYS A 488 10.14 -39.29 -11.74
N SER A 489 9.41 -38.98 -12.81
CA SER A 489 10.01 -38.50 -14.06
C SER A 489 10.86 -37.23 -13.83
N THR A 490 10.34 -36.28 -13.06
CA THR A 490 11.07 -35.05 -12.71
C THR A 490 12.33 -35.34 -11.90
N TRP A 491 12.28 -36.26 -10.93
CA TRP A 491 13.43 -36.65 -10.14
C TRP A 491 14.53 -37.30 -11.00
N ASP A 492 14.14 -38.20 -11.91
CA ASP A 492 15.08 -38.86 -12.83
C ASP A 492 15.77 -37.83 -13.74
N LEU A 493 15.01 -36.87 -14.28
CA LEU A 493 15.55 -35.77 -15.07
C LEU A 493 16.48 -34.87 -14.24
N GLN A 494 16.16 -34.60 -12.98
CA GLN A 494 17.03 -33.85 -12.08
C GLN A 494 18.36 -34.56 -11.85
N GLU A 495 18.36 -35.88 -11.59
CA GLU A 495 19.58 -36.64 -11.35
C GLU A 495 20.41 -36.81 -12.63
N GLN A 496 19.78 -36.97 -13.80
CA GLN A 496 20.47 -36.94 -15.09
C GLN A 496 21.15 -35.58 -15.34
N ALA A 497 20.41 -34.49 -15.15
CA ALA A 497 20.94 -33.13 -15.32
C ALA A 497 22.08 -32.86 -14.33
N LYS A 498 21.94 -33.28 -13.07
CA LYS A 498 22.98 -33.14 -12.05
C LYS A 498 24.27 -33.83 -12.45
N LYS A 499 24.20 -35.10 -12.90
CA LYS A 499 25.38 -35.83 -13.40
C LYS A 499 26.04 -35.11 -14.57
N TYR A 500 25.26 -34.74 -15.57
CA TYR A 500 25.74 -34.01 -16.75
C TYR A 500 26.46 -32.69 -16.36
N TRP A 501 25.87 -31.90 -15.47
CA TRP A 501 26.47 -30.63 -15.05
C TRP A 501 27.70 -30.83 -14.15
N GLN A 502 27.73 -31.86 -13.30
CA GLN A 502 28.91 -32.21 -12.52
C GLN A 502 30.10 -32.58 -13.42
N GLU A 503 29.87 -33.38 -14.45
CA GLU A 503 30.90 -33.73 -15.44
C GLU A 503 31.42 -32.48 -16.17
N ARG A 504 30.54 -31.57 -16.55
CA ARG A 504 30.96 -30.30 -17.18
C ARG A 504 31.74 -29.38 -16.27
N ILE A 505 31.39 -29.32 -14.97
CA ILE A 505 32.17 -28.56 -14.00
C ILE A 505 33.57 -29.16 -13.88
N LEU A 506 33.69 -30.48 -13.77
CA LEU A 506 34.98 -31.17 -13.71
C LEU A 506 35.82 -30.94 -14.99
N ASP A 507 35.21 -30.94 -16.17
CA ASP A 507 35.91 -30.60 -17.42
C ASP A 507 36.47 -29.17 -17.37
N ILE A 508 35.65 -28.19 -16.95
CA ILE A 508 36.09 -26.80 -16.83
C ILE A 508 37.22 -26.67 -15.79
N GLU A 509 37.07 -27.28 -14.62
CA GLU A 509 38.10 -27.28 -13.57
C GLU A 509 39.41 -27.91 -14.07
N THR A 510 39.33 -29.03 -14.80
CA THR A 510 40.49 -29.70 -15.39
C THR A 510 41.19 -28.81 -16.41
N ARG A 511 40.43 -28.12 -17.27
CA ARG A 511 40.96 -27.19 -18.27
C ARG A 511 41.62 -25.97 -17.61
N VAL A 512 40.99 -25.40 -16.58
CA VAL A 512 41.58 -24.31 -15.79
C VAL A 512 42.87 -24.79 -15.14
N ARG A 513 42.87 -25.97 -14.52
CA ARG A 513 44.07 -26.52 -13.87
C ARG A 513 45.21 -26.76 -14.86
N THR A 514 44.89 -27.26 -16.05
CA THR A 514 45.87 -27.46 -17.13
C THR A 514 46.51 -26.12 -17.49
N LEU A 515 45.71 -25.08 -17.69
CA LEU A 515 46.21 -23.73 -17.97
C LEU A 515 47.08 -23.19 -16.83
N GLU A 516 46.68 -23.37 -15.57
CA GLU A 516 47.48 -22.98 -14.40
C GLU A 516 48.84 -23.70 -14.41
N THR A 517 48.87 -25.00 -14.67
CA THR A 517 50.12 -25.78 -14.71
C THR A 517 51.04 -25.43 -15.87
N GLU A 518 50.47 -25.05 -17.03
CA GLU A 518 51.25 -24.65 -18.20
C GLU A 518 51.76 -23.20 -18.12
N SER A 519 51.23 -22.39 -17.20
CA SER A 519 51.56 -20.95 -17.10
C SER A 519 52.18 -20.56 -15.75
N TRP A 520 51.42 -20.65 -14.67
CA TRP A 520 51.80 -20.17 -13.33
C TRP A 520 52.57 -21.21 -12.51
N ASP A 521 52.23 -22.49 -12.63
CA ASP A 521 52.84 -23.57 -11.81
C ASP A 521 53.94 -24.36 -12.56
N ARG A 522 54.45 -23.85 -13.69
CA ARG A 522 55.61 -24.47 -14.38
C ARG A 522 56.90 -24.16 -13.61
N GLU A 523 57.87 -25.08 -13.61
CA GLU A 523 59.11 -24.95 -12.82
C GLU A 523 59.93 -23.68 -13.15
N ASP A 524 59.81 -23.15 -14.38
CA ASP A 524 60.46 -21.93 -14.86
C ASP A 524 59.55 -20.70 -14.84
N ALA A 525 58.40 -20.76 -14.18
CA ALA A 525 57.51 -19.62 -14.03
C ALA A 525 58.20 -18.53 -13.19
N VAL A 526 58.28 -17.32 -13.76
CA VAL A 526 58.77 -16.13 -13.07
C VAL A 526 57.58 -15.22 -12.81
N GLU A 527 57.32 -14.95 -11.54
CA GLU A 527 56.24 -14.06 -11.11
C GLU A 527 56.60 -12.61 -11.49
N ASP A 528 55.87 -12.03 -12.44
CA ASP A 528 56.00 -10.60 -12.76
C ASP A 528 55.29 -9.79 -11.67
N THR A 529 56.06 -9.35 -10.68
CA THR A 529 55.58 -8.53 -9.56
C THR A 529 55.31 -7.07 -9.97
N GLY A 530 55.48 -6.71 -11.25
CA GLY A 530 55.31 -5.35 -11.73
C GLY A 530 56.33 -4.44 -11.07
N SER A 531 57.48 -4.21 -11.72
CA SER A 531 58.33 -3.10 -11.29
C SER A 531 57.55 -1.80 -11.49
N ALA A 532 57.05 -1.23 -10.40
CA ALA A 532 56.59 0.14 -10.37
C ALA A 532 57.76 1.00 -10.86
N LYS A 533 57.70 1.46 -12.10
CA LYS A 533 58.66 2.43 -12.63
C LYS A 533 58.59 3.64 -11.70
N GLN A 534 59.67 3.86 -10.96
CA GLN A 534 59.92 5.04 -10.13
C GLN A 534 59.82 6.33 -10.95
#